data_AF-A0A818Z627-F1
#
_entry.id   AF-A0A818Z627-F1
#
_cell.length_a   1.000
_cell.length_b   1.000
_cell.length_c   1.000
_cell.angle_alpha   90.00
_cell.angle_beta   90.00
_cell.angle_gamma   90.00
#
_symmetry.space_group_name_H-M   'P 1'
#
loop_
_entity.id
_entity.type
_entity.pdbx_description
1 polymer ?
#
loop_
_entity_poly.entity_id
_entity_poly.type
_entity_poly.pdbx_seq_one_letter_code
_entity_poly.pdbx_strand_id
1 'polypeptide(L)'
;MSRGLKFTRLLQILEKSSENIMYHDEINSVVQRIRQIEPILIQLQFSPAQVFDETKHVVDVVAKKYLEKATGDVNHLVPIEVIADGNCLYNSIVLLMNNPAVTTSELRVRTIIELVINESYYETMYSQYVGPIDIAIKAFCKNYTFSELYEIAALCNVLQCNIRSVYPKIDFQQYMATWENVFTPVSPIIANCNIVIMWSYALNEKDAREANNGTWSPNHFVPLISQAIHNDSNNGN
;
A
#
# COMPACT_ATOMS: atom_id res chain seq x y z
N MET A 1 -1.38 -1.16 27.67
CA MET A 1 -0.90 -0.55 26.39
C MET A 1 -1.87 -0.94 25.29
N SER A 2 -2.47 0.04 24.60
CA SER A 2 -3.37 -0.22 23.47
C SER A 2 -2.64 -0.93 22.33
N ARG A 3 -3.37 -1.69 21.50
CA ARG A 3 -2.80 -2.43 20.35
C ARG A 3 -1.96 -1.51 19.44
N GLY A 4 -2.52 -0.38 19.04
CA GLY A 4 -1.82 0.61 18.21
C GLY A 4 -0.50 1.08 18.84
N LEU A 5 -0.49 1.40 20.15
CA LEU A 5 0.73 1.81 20.83
C LEU A 5 1.79 0.70 20.90
N LYS A 6 1.39 -0.58 20.95
CA LYS A 6 2.34 -1.70 20.84
C LYS A 6 3.04 -1.67 19.48
N PHE A 7 2.28 -1.56 18.39
CA PHE A 7 2.85 -1.54 17.04
C PHE A 7 3.69 -0.30 16.76
N THR A 8 3.31 0.88 17.28
CA THR A 8 4.17 2.07 17.20
C THR A 8 5.53 1.82 17.87
N ARG A 9 5.56 1.18 19.04
CA ARG A 9 6.83 0.83 19.71
C ARG A 9 7.64 -0.21 18.93
N LEU A 10 6.98 -1.19 18.32
CA LEU A 10 7.67 -2.18 17.48
C LEU A 10 8.29 -1.52 16.25
N LEU A 11 7.58 -0.59 15.61
CA LEU A 11 8.12 0.17 14.49
C LEU A 11 9.36 0.98 14.91
N GLN A 12 9.32 1.66 16.06
CA GLN A 12 10.48 2.38 16.60
C GLN A 12 11.68 1.47 16.87
N ILE A 13 11.45 0.22 17.31
CA ILE A 13 12.52 -0.75 17.51
C ILE A 13 13.13 -1.17 16.17
N LEU A 14 12.29 -1.47 15.17
CA LEU A 14 12.74 -1.82 13.81
C LEU A 14 13.52 -0.66 13.17
N GLU A 15 13.01 0.56 13.31
CA GLU A 15 13.65 1.79 12.85
C GLU A 15 15.05 1.94 13.45
N LYS A 16 15.18 1.81 14.77
CA LYS A 16 16.48 1.85 15.45
C LYS A 16 17.44 0.75 14.97
N SER A 17 16.94 -0.47 14.75
CA SER A 17 17.76 -1.56 14.19
C SER A 17 18.24 -1.28 12.76
N SER A 18 17.46 -0.53 11.97
CA SER A 18 17.86 -0.13 10.62
C SER A 18 19.03 0.86 10.56
N GLU A 19 19.32 1.53 11.68
CA GLU A 19 20.44 2.48 11.80
C GLU A 19 21.78 1.79 12.10
N ASN A 20 21.76 0.50 12.45
CA ASN A 20 22.97 -0.24 12.76
C ASN A 20 23.81 -0.51 11.50
N ILE A 21 25.12 -0.67 11.68
CA ILE A 21 26.04 -1.11 10.64
C ILE A 21 25.66 -2.52 10.15
N MET A 22 25.30 -3.41 11.09
CA MET A 22 24.79 -4.76 10.84
C MET A 22 23.25 -4.79 10.83
N TYR A 23 22.62 -3.82 10.15
CA TYR A 23 21.16 -3.63 10.17
C TYR A 23 20.38 -4.90 9.83
N HIS A 24 20.87 -5.68 8.86
CA HIS A 24 20.15 -6.87 8.37
C HIS A 24 20.01 -7.94 9.45
N ASP A 25 21.10 -8.28 10.14
CA ASP A 25 21.10 -9.23 11.26
C ASP A 25 20.25 -8.72 12.44
N GLU A 26 20.33 -7.42 12.74
CA GLU A 26 19.55 -6.83 13.83
C GLU A 26 18.04 -6.83 13.55
N ILE A 27 17.63 -6.42 12.35
CA ILE A 27 16.23 -6.44 11.90
C ILE A 27 15.72 -7.88 11.94
N ASN A 28 16.48 -8.83 11.38
CA ASN A 28 16.13 -10.25 11.44
C ASN A 28 15.93 -10.73 12.87
N SER A 29 16.87 -10.43 13.78
CA SER A 29 16.79 -10.78 15.20
C SER A 29 15.54 -10.19 15.86
N VAL A 30 15.22 -8.92 15.59
CA VAL A 30 13.99 -8.28 16.10
C VAL A 30 12.75 -8.97 15.57
N VAL A 31 12.66 -9.22 14.26
CA VAL A 31 11.51 -9.89 13.64
C VAL A 31 11.31 -11.27 14.25
N GLN A 32 12.36 -12.09 14.40
CA GLN A 32 12.22 -13.41 15.03
C GLN A 32 11.71 -13.33 16.48
N ARG A 33 12.12 -12.32 17.26
CA ARG A 33 11.58 -12.09 18.60
C ARG A 33 10.11 -11.68 18.58
N ILE A 34 9.70 -10.82 17.64
CA ILE A 34 8.29 -10.40 17.51
C ILE A 34 7.41 -11.61 17.20
N ARG A 35 7.89 -12.54 16.36
CA ARG A 35 7.12 -13.74 15.98
C ARG A 35 6.78 -14.66 17.15
N GLN A 36 7.61 -14.67 18.19
CA GLN A 36 7.37 -15.47 19.40
C GLN A 36 6.21 -14.91 20.24
N ILE A 37 5.69 -13.72 19.91
CA ILE A 37 4.59 -13.08 20.62
C ILE A 37 3.29 -13.32 19.84
N GLU A 38 2.70 -14.51 20.00
CA GLU A 38 1.51 -14.98 19.25
C GLU A 38 0.37 -13.95 19.08
N PRO A 39 -0.03 -13.15 20.10
CA PRO A 39 -1.12 -12.19 19.94
C PRO A 39 -0.89 -11.11 18.87
N ILE A 40 0.37 -10.83 18.51
CA ILE A 40 0.73 -9.80 17.52
C ILE A 40 0.54 -10.33 16.10
N LEU A 41 0.70 -11.64 15.89
CA LEU A 41 0.66 -12.27 14.56
C LEU A 41 -0.71 -12.83 14.17
N ILE A 42 -1.73 -12.66 15.02
CA ILE A 42 -3.09 -13.05 14.65
C ILE A 42 -3.45 -12.40 13.31
N GLN A 43 -4.03 -13.21 12.41
CA GLN A 43 -4.44 -12.80 11.09
C GLN A 43 -5.37 -11.58 11.18
N LEU A 44 -5.08 -10.56 10.37
CA LEU A 44 -5.96 -9.40 10.27
C LEU A 44 -7.26 -9.80 9.59
N GLN A 45 -8.38 -9.53 10.27
CA GLN A 45 -9.69 -9.56 9.63
C GLN A 45 -9.81 -8.31 8.75
N PHE A 46 -9.93 -8.52 7.44
CA PHE A 46 -10.04 -7.44 6.47
C PHE A 46 -11.33 -7.59 5.66
N SER A 47 -12.19 -6.59 5.77
CA SER A 47 -13.44 -6.49 5.03
C SER A 47 -13.54 -5.05 4.51
N PRO A 48 -13.03 -4.78 3.28
CA PRO A 48 -12.89 -3.42 2.80
C PRO A 48 -14.24 -2.75 2.52
N ALA A 49 -14.38 -1.47 2.86
CA ALA A 49 -15.43 -0.61 2.37
C ALA A 49 -15.12 -0.21 0.91
N GLN A 50 -15.94 -0.66 -0.04
CA GLN A 50 -15.63 -0.52 -1.47
C GLN A 50 -16.64 0.33 -2.23
N VAL A 51 -17.51 1.04 -1.52
CA VAL A 51 -18.54 1.90 -2.10
C VAL A 51 -18.33 3.31 -1.59
N PHE A 52 -18.32 4.27 -2.52
CA PHE A 52 -18.22 5.68 -2.22
C PHE A 52 -19.39 6.15 -1.35
N ASP A 53 -19.07 7.02 -0.40
CA ASP A 53 -20.00 7.56 0.59
C ASP A 53 -19.54 8.99 0.85
N GLU A 54 -20.28 9.96 0.30
CA GLU A 54 -19.96 11.39 0.38
C GLU A 54 -19.93 11.92 1.83
N THR A 55 -20.49 11.19 2.80
CA THR A 55 -20.45 11.56 4.22
C THR A 55 -19.15 11.13 4.91
N LYS A 56 -18.40 10.20 4.30
CA LYS A 56 -17.16 9.62 4.87
C LYS A 56 -15.94 9.83 3.99
N HIS A 57 -16.13 10.01 2.70
CA HIS A 57 -15.08 10.01 1.70
C HIS A 57 -15.01 11.34 0.97
N VAL A 58 -13.77 11.79 0.74
CA VAL A 58 -13.47 12.96 -0.09
C VAL A 58 -12.79 12.47 -1.37
N VAL A 59 -13.19 12.99 -2.51
CA VAL A 59 -12.59 12.64 -3.80
C VAL A 59 -11.23 13.33 -3.92
N ASP A 60 -10.18 12.56 -4.20
CA ASP A 60 -8.88 13.13 -4.55
C ASP A 60 -8.92 13.69 -5.98
N VAL A 61 -9.04 15.01 -6.09
CA VAL A 61 -9.15 15.71 -7.37
C VAL A 61 -7.88 15.64 -8.22
N VAL A 62 -6.72 15.45 -7.61
CA VAL A 62 -5.44 15.30 -8.31
C VAL A 62 -5.34 13.89 -8.87
N ALA A 63 -5.55 12.89 -8.03
CA ALA A 63 -5.59 11.49 -8.42
C ALA A 63 -6.68 11.22 -9.47
N LYS A 64 -7.82 11.92 -9.43
CA LYS A 64 -8.85 11.82 -10.47
C LYS A 64 -8.33 12.16 -11.86
N LYS A 65 -7.48 13.18 -11.99
CA LYS A 65 -6.85 13.53 -13.28
C LYS A 65 -5.82 12.49 -13.73
N TYR A 66 -5.16 11.85 -12.78
CA TYR A 66 -4.24 10.74 -13.06
C TYR A 66 -4.99 9.46 -13.49
N LEU A 67 -6.16 9.19 -12.89
CA LEU A 67 -7.02 8.07 -13.25
C LEU A 67 -7.50 8.15 -14.70
N GLU A 68 -7.80 9.34 -15.22
CA GLU A 68 -8.15 9.56 -16.65
C GLU A 68 -7.06 9.06 -17.62
N LYS A 69 -5.83 8.90 -17.14
CA LYS A 69 -4.66 8.43 -17.89
C LYS A 69 -4.31 6.98 -17.57
N ALA A 70 -5.09 6.30 -16.74
CA ALA A 70 -4.92 4.89 -16.44
C ALA A 70 -5.62 4.01 -17.50
N THR A 71 -5.66 2.70 -17.24
CA THR A 71 -6.38 1.73 -18.06
C THR A 71 -7.90 1.95 -17.96
N GLY A 72 -8.62 1.76 -19.07
CA GLY A 72 -10.03 2.15 -19.18
C GLY A 72 -10.98 1.36 -18.27
N ASP A 73 -10.59 0.17 -17.82
CA ASP A 73 -11.38 -0.70 -16.96
C ASP A 73 -11.57 -0.12 -15.54
N VAL A 74 -10.76 0.84 -15.12
CA VAL A 74 -10.85 1.47 -13.78
C VAL A 74 -11.44 2.88 -13.78
N ASN A 75 -11.76 3.44 -14.94
CA ASN A 75 -12.25 4.83 -15.07
C ASN A 75 -13.59 5.10 -14.37
N HIS A 76 -14.35 4.05 -14.04
CA HIS A 76 -15.61 4.13 -13.31
C HIS A 76 -15.43 4.22 -11.79
N LEU A 77 -14.20 4.02 -11.30
CA LEU A 77 -13.87 4.09 -9.87
C LEU A 77 -13.60 5.53 -9.43
N VAL A 78 -13.70 5.76 -8.12
CA VAL A 78 -13.48 7.06 -7.48
C VAL A 78 -12.21 6.98 -6.64
N PRO A 79 -11.18 7.81 -6.92
CA PRO A 79 -10.02 7.92 -6.06
C PRO A 79 -10.35 8.70 -4.80
N ILE A 80 -9.99 8.15 -3.64
CA ILE A 80 -10.32 8.75 -2.34
C ILE A 80 -9.07 9.40 -1.74
N GLU A 81 -9.24 10.61 -1.23
CA GLU A 81 -8.16 11.37 -0.61
C GLU A 81 -7.66 10.67 0.64
N VAL A 82 -6.33 10.55 0.73
CA VAL A 82 -5.62 10.10 1.93
C VAL A 82 -4.40 10.98 2.17
N ILE A 83 -3.90 10.98 3.40
CA ILE A 83 -2.76 11.82 3.76
C ILE A 83 -1.50 11.39 2.99
N ALA A 84 -0.85 12.34 2.33
CA ALA A 84 0.39 12.18 1.57
C ALA A 84 1.65 12.38 2.45
N ASP A 85 1.85 11.50 3.44
CA ASP A 85 2.94 11.59 4.44
C ASP A 85 3.96 10.44 4.32
N GLY A 86 3.96 9.69 3.22
CA GLY A 86 4.75 8.46 3.08
C GLY A 86 4.15 7.22 3.77
N ASN A 87 3.03 7.36 4.50
CA ASN A 87 2.17 6.24 4.89
C ASN A 87 0.96 6.06 3.96
N CYS A 88 0.88 6.79 2.85
CA CYS A 88 -0.31 6.82 1.98
C CYS A 88 -0.83 5.43 1.56
N LEU A 89 0.03 4.44 1.30
CA LEU A 89 -0.40 3.05 1.07
C LEU A 89 -1.20 2.50 2.26
N TYR A 90 -0.70 2.69 3.49
CA TYR A 90 -1.35 2.25 4.71
C TYR A 90 -2.54 3.11 5.12
N ASN A 91 -2.50 4.42 4.88
CA ASN A 91 -3.66 5.29 5.06
C ASN A 91 -4.82 4.81 4.17
N SER A 92 -4.52 4.40 2.93
CA SER A 92 -5.50 3.81 2.01
C SER A 92 -6.13 2.55 2.59
N ILE A 93 -5.34 1.64 3.14
CA ILE A 93 -5.87 0.42 3.77
C ILE A 93 -6.69 0.74 5.02
N VAL A 94 -6.20 1.58 5.93
CA VAL A 94 -6.94 1.94 7.17
C VAL A 94 -8.29 2.56 6.83
N LEU A 95 -8.35 3.42 5.81
CA LEU A 95 -9.59 3.98 5.28
C LEU A 95 -10.54 2.87 4.82
N LEU A 96 -10.05 1.92 4.01
CA LEU A 96 -10.84 0.78 3.53
C LEU A 96 -11.27 -0.16 4.66
N MET A 97 -10.46 -0.36 5.72
CA MET A 97 -10.80 -1.25 6.83
C MET A 97 -12.00 -0.77 7.65
N ASN A 98 -12.23 0.55 7.69
CA ASN A 98 -13.21 1.20 8.57
C ASN A 98 -13.15 0.68 10.04
N ASN A 99 -11.93 0.32 10.48
CA ASN A 99 -11.68 -0.23 11.81
C ASN A 99 -10.68 0.67 12.55
N PRO A 100 -11.14 1.51 13.50
CA PRO A 100 -10.29 2.49 14.17
C PRO A 100 -9.23 1.86 15.09
N ALA A 101 -9.29 0.54 15.34
CA ALA A 101 -8.29 -0.14 16.16
C ALA A 101 -7.00 -0.48 15.39
N VAL A 102 -7.04 -0.51 14.06
CA VAL A 102 -5.88 -0.80 13.21
C VAL A 102 -5.21 0.51 12.80
N THR A 103 -3.90 0.57 12.97
CA THR A 103 -3.11 1.77 12.65
C THR A 103 -2.18 1.53 11.47
N THR A 104 -1.72 2.60 10.84
CA THR A 104 -0.69 2.51 9.78
C THR A 104 0.61 1.90 10.29
N SER A 105 1.01 2.19 11.54
CA SER A 105 2.17 1.54 12.17
C SER A 105 1.99 0.02 12.28
N GLU A 106 0.79 -0.46 12.57
CA GLU A 106 0.51 -1.89 12.62
C GLU A 106 0.67 -2.54 11.24
N LEU A 107 0.07 -1.94 10.20
CA LEU A 107 0.19 -2.45 8.84
C LEU A 107 1.65 -2.44 8.35
N ARG A 108 2.40 -1.36 8.63
CA ARG A 108 3.83 -1.29 8.29
C ARG A 108 4.63 -2.38 8.97
N VAL A 109 4.50 -2.54 10.29
CA VAL A 109 5.24 -3.58 11.03
C VAL A 109 4.92 -4.97 10.50
N ARG A 110 3.65 -5.27 10.23
CA ARG A 110 3.26 -6.57 9.66
C ARG A 110 3.85 -6.78 8.26
N THR A 111 3.89 -5.73 7.43
CA THR A 111 4.51 -5.77 6.11
C THR A 111 6.02 -6.01 6.20
N ILE A 112 6.72 -5.34 7.13
CA ILE A 112 8.16 -5.57 7.39
C ILE A 112 8.40 -7.02 7.82
N ILE A 113 7.59 -7.53 8.75
CA ILE A 113 7.71 -8.92 9.22
C ILE A 113 7.52 -9.89 8.05
N GLU A 114 6.52 -9.67 7.21
CA GLU A 114 6.25 -10.48 6.01
C GLU A 114 7.43 -10.46 5.02
N LEU A 115 7.99 -9.28 4.73
CA LEU A 115 9.15 -9.12 3.86
C LEU A 115 10.37 -9.85 4.41
N VAL A 116 10.67 -9.69 5.70
CA VAL A 116 11.84 -10.31 6.33
C VAL A 116 11.70 -11.84 6.42
N ILE A 117 10.51 -12.36 6.73
CA ILE A 117 10.29 -13.81 6.82
C ILE A 117 10.43 -14.48 5.45
N ASN A 118 9.96 -13.82 4.39
CA ASN A 118 9.92 -14.37 3.05
C ASN A 118 10.90 -13.64 2.10
N GLU A 119 12.01 -13.15 2.64
CA GLU A 119 12.96 -12.27 1.93
C GLU A 119 13.38 -12.84 0.58
N SER A 120 13.81 -14.11 0.54
CA SER A 120 14.26 -14.76 -0.69
C SER A 120 13.18 -14.85 -1.77
N TYR A 121 11.90 -14.99 -1.39
CA TYR A 121 10.79 -15.00 -2.34
C TYR A 121 10.64 -13.64 -3.01
N TYR A 122 10.58 -12.58 -2.22
CA TYR A 122 10.42 -11.23 -2.73
C TYR A 122 11.65 -10.77 -3.53
N GLU A 123 12.86 -11.10 -3.06
CA GLU A 123 14.10 -10.82 -3.78
C GLU A 123 14.09 -11.45 -5.18
N THR A 124 13.75 -12.74 -5.27
CA THR A 124 13.67 -13.46 -6.55
C THR A 124 12.67 -12.82 -7.50
N MET A 125 11.51 -12.39 -6.98
CA MET A 125 10.42 -11.90 -7.81
C MET A 125 10.62 -10.44 -8.26
N TYR A 126 11.18 -9.59 -7.41
CA TYR A 126 11.08 -8.14 -7.59
C TYR A 126 12.39 -7.37 -7.62
N SER A 127 13.52 -7.96 -7.19
CA SER A 127 14.79 -7.22 -7.08
C SER A 127 15.31 -6.65 -8.39
N GLN A 128 15.03 -7.29 -9.51
CA GLN A 128 15.37 -6.78 -10.84
C GLN A 128 14.65 -5.46 -11.20
N TYR A 129 13.54 -5.14 -10.51
CA TYR A 129 12.71 -3.97 -10.80
C TYR A 129 12.94 -2.83 -9.80
N VAL A 130 13.10 -3.16 -8.52
CA VAL A 130 13.16 -2.17 -7.42
C VAL A 130 14.47 -2.22 -6.62
N GLY A 131 15.42 -3.06 -7.02
CA GLY A 131 16.73 -3.18 -6.39
C GLY A 131 16.79 -4.17 -5.21
N PRO A 132 17.93 -4.21 -4.50
CA PRO A 132 18.19 -5.18 -3.43
C PRO A 132 17.16 -5.07 -2.30
N ILE A 133 16.64 -6.22 -1.87
CA ILE A 133 15.58 -6.27 -0.86
C ILE A 133 16.06 -5.82 0.52
N ASP A 134 17.31 -6.09 0.88
CA ASP A 134 17.88 -5.73 2.17
C ASP A 134 17.96 -4.20 2.34
N ILE A 135 18.30 -3.49 1.27
CA ILE A 135 18.30 -2.03 1.20
C ILE A 135 16.87 -1.49 1.31
N ALA A 136 15.90 -2.12 0.64
CA ALA A 136 14.49 -1.75 0.74
C ALA A 136 13.96 -1.95 2.17
N ILE A 137 14.16 -3.12 2.78
CA ILE A 137 13.77 -3.44 4.17
C ILE A 137 14.38 -2.43 5.14
N LYS A 138 15.66 -2.09 4.99
CA LYS A 138 16.33 -1.08 5.81
C LYS A 138 15.63 0.27 5.71
N ALA A 139 15.40 0.76 4.49
CA ALA A 139 14.73 2.05 4.29
C ALA A 139 13.31 2.03 4.87
N PHE A 140 12.62 0.91 4.70
CA PHE A 140 11.22 0.75 5.05
C PHE A 140 10.94 0.59 6.55
N CYS A 141 11.96 0.20 7.32
CA CYS A 141 11.87 0.21 8.78
C CYS A 141 11.64 1.62 9.35
N LYS A 142 12.01 2.69 8.60
CA LYS A 142 11.77 4.07 9.01
C LYS A 142 10.32 4.45 8.77
N ASN A 143 9.70 5.08 9.77
CA ASN A 143 8.34 5.58 9.60
C ASN A 143 8.33 6.67 8.52
N TYR A 144 7.21 6.80 7.80
CA TYR A 144 7.01 7.76 6.71
C TYR A 144 7.89 7.54 5.46
N THR A 145 8.61 6.43 5.35
CA THR A 145 9.26 6.05 4.07
C THR A 145 8.20 5.64 3.05
N PHE A 146 8.30 6.18 1.84
CA PHE A 146 7.43 5.82 0.72
C PHE A 146 7.47 4.32 0.43
N SER A 147 6.30 3.76 0.13
CA SER A 147 6.16 2.36 -0.26
C SER A 147 6.42 2.19 -1.75
N GLU A 148 6.94 1.04 -2.13
CA GLU A 148 7.22 0.62 -3.49
C GLU A 148 6.55 -0.74 -3.77
N LEU A 149 7.04 -1.45 -4.79
CA LEU A 149 6.50 -2.73 -5.25
C LEU A 149 6.53 -3.84 -4.17
N TYR A 150 7.61 -3.89 -3.38
CA TYR A 150 7.78 -4.88 -2.32
C TYR A 150 6.65 -4.79 -1.29
N GLU A 151 6.31 -3.58 -0.86
CA GLU A 151 5.32 -3.34 0.16
C GLU A 151 3.91 -3.69 -0.31
N ILE A 152 3.56 -3.41 -1.58
CA ILE A 152 2.27 -3.82 -2.15
C ILE A 152 2.15 -5.35 -2.18
N ALA A 153 3.20 -6.03 -2.64
CA ALA A 153 3.22 -7.49 -2.71
C ALA A 153 3.16 -8.15 -1.31
N ALA A 154 3.89 -7.62 -0.34
CA ALA A 154 3.86 -8.11 1.04
C ALA A 154 2.53 -7.81 1.75
N LEU A 155 1.99 -6.61 1.54
CA LEU A 155 0.71 -6.22 2.12
C LEU A 155 -0.45 -7.08 1.60
N CYS A 156 -0.39 -7.52 0.34
CA CYS A 156 -1.31 -8.49 -0.25
C CYS A 156 -1.38 -9.79 0.59
N ASN A 157 -0.23 -10.34 0.99
CA ASN A 157 -0.14 -11.51 1.87
C ASN A 157 -0.65 -11.22 3.29
N VAL A 158 -0.24 -10.08 3.87
CA VAL A 158 -0.66 -9.66 5.22
C VAL A 158 -2.18 -9.54 5.32
N LEU A 159 -2.83 -8.97 4.31
CA LEU A 159 -4.28 -8.77 4.26
C LEU A 159 -5.05 -9.99 3.75
N GLN A 160 -4.37 -10.97 3.15
CA GLN A 160 -5.00 -12.09 2.42
C GLN A 160 -6.04 -11.59 1.41
N CYS A 161 -5.66 -10.58 0.63
CA CYS A 161 -6.52 -9.83 -0.27
C CYS A 161 -5.78 -9.55 -1.57
N ASN A 162 -6.45 -9.71 -2.70
CA ASN A 162 -5.87 -9.31 -3.98
C ASN A 162 -5.79 -7.79 -4.05
N ILE A 163 -4.64 -7.26 -4.45
CA ILE A 163 -4.46 -5.82 -4.65
C ILE A 163 -4.26 -5.56 -6.13
N ARG A 164 -5.27 -4.98 -6.80
CA ARG A 164 -5.11 -4.40 -8.12
C ARG A 164 -4.36 -3.08 -7.97
N SER A 165 -3.11 -3.07 -8.38
CA SER A 165 -2.28 -1.88 -8.46
C SER A 165 -2.52 -1.21 -9.82
N VAL A 166 -2.89 0.07 -9.78
CA VAL A 166 -3.19 0.91 -10.96
C VAL A 166 -2.12 1.98 -11.11
N TYR A 167 -1.45 2.02 -12.24
CA TYR A 167 -0.39 2.95 -12.59
C TYR A 167 -0.80 3.78 -13.81
N PRO A 168 -0.93 5.12 -13.68
CA PRO A 168 -1.23 6.01 -14.80
C PRO A 168 -0.23 5.85 -15.95
N LYS A 169 -0.70 5.87 -17.20
CA LYS A 169 0.13 5.72 -18.40
C LYS A 169 0.86 7.02 -18.77
N ILE A 170 1.61 7.57 -17.81
CA ILE A 170 2.41 8.79 -17.95
C ILE A 170 3.88 8.39 -17.93
N ASP A 171 4.63 8.83 -18.94
CA ASP A 171 6.04 8.46 -19.15
C ASP A 171 6.26 6.92 -19.06
N PHE A 172 5.24 6.15 -19.44
CA PHE A 172 5.12 4.72 -19.13
C PHE A 172 6.12 3.88 -19.93
N GLN A 173 6.88 3.06 -19.22
CA GLN A 173 7.86 2.13 -19.81
C GLN A 173 7.41 0.68 -19.62
N GLN A 174 7.86 -0.23 -20.47
CA GLN A 174 7.35 -1.61 -20.49
C GLN A 174 7.50 -2.33 -19.14
N TYR A 175 8.60 -2.12 -18.41
CA TYR A 175 8.80 -2.74 -17.08
C TYR A 175 7.81 -2.22 -16.03
N MET A 176 7.21 -1.03 -16.22
CA MET A 176 6.18 -0.50 -15.33
C MET A 176 4.87 -1.30 -15.42
N ALA A 177 4.74 -2.22 -16.37
CA ALA A 177 3.65 -3.21 -16.39
C ALA A 177 3.62 -4.05 -15.11
N THR A 178 4.76 -4.24 -14.43
CA THR A 178 4.80 -4.92 -13.14
C THR A 178 4.11 -4.11 -12.04
N TRP A 179 4.13 -2.77 -12.11
CA TRP A 179 3.41 -1.88 -11.20
C TRP A 179 1.92 -1.80 -11.55
N GLU A 180 1.56 -1.93 -12.83
CA GLU A 180 0.18 -2.03 -13.33
C GLU A 180 -0.31 -3.49 -13.32
N ASN A 181 -0.38 -4.14 -12.15
CA ASN A 181 -0.71 -5.56 -12.06
C ASN A 181 -1.69 -5.89 -10.91
N VAL A 182 -2.17 -7.13 -10.87
CA VAL A 182 -2.88 -7.70 -9.73
C VAL A 182 -1.89 -8.52 -8.90
N PHE A 183 -1.69 -8.11 -7.66
CA PHE A 183 -0.97 -8.89 -6.66
C PHE A 183 -1.96 -9.83 -6.00
N THR A 184 -1.57 -11.10 -5.87
CA THR A 184 -2.38 -12.14 -5.24
C THR A 184 -1.61 -12.77 -4.08
N PRO A 185 -2.28 -13.16 -2.97
CA PRO A 185 -1.61 -13.84 -1.88
C PRO A 185 -0.92 -15.12 -2.37
N VAL A 186 0.21 -15.46 -1.76
CA VAL A 186 0.99 -16.64 -2.13
C VAL A 186 0.19 -17.89 -1.78
N SER A 187 0.12 -18.81 -2.75
CA SER A 187 -0.51 -20.12 -2.61
C SER A 187 -0.04 -20.85 -1.34
N PRO A 188 -0.92 -21.54 -0.60
CA PRO A 188 -2.29 -21.94 -0.94
C PRO A 188 -3.38 -20.95 -0.48
N ILE A 189 -3.01 -19.71 -0.13
CA ILE A 189 -3.98 -18.73 0.40
C ILE A 189 -4.97 -18.34 -0.72
N ILE A 190 -6.26 -18.42 -0.42
CA ILE A 190 -7.32 -17.89 -1.27
C ILE A 190 -7.65 -16.48 -0.77
N ALA A 191 -7.57 -15.49 -1.66
CA ALA A 191 -7.91 -14.12 -1.32
C ALA A 191 -9.39 -14.00 -0.92
N ASN A 192 -9.65 -13.36 0.22
CA ASN A 192 -11.00 -13.19 0.74
C ASN A 192 -11.73 -11.98 0.13
N CYS A 193 -10.98 -11.04 -0.42
CA CYS A 193 -11.50 -9.84 -1.08
C CYS A 193 -10.49 -9.33 -2.12
N ASN A 194 -10.90 -8.30 -2.87
CA ASN A 194 -10.07 -7.61 -3.84
C ASN A 194 -10.15 -6.12 -3.54
N ILE A 195 -9.05 -5.38 -3.59
CA ILE A 195 -9.05 -3.92 -3.52
C ILE A 195 -8.29 -3.32 -4.70
N VAL A 196 -8.49 -2.04 -4.95
CA VAL A 196 -7.80 -1.30 -6.01
C VAL A 196 -7.05 -0.14 -5.37
N ILE A 197 -5.75 -0.07 -5.60
CA ILE A 197 -4.86 0.99 -5.12
C ILE A 197 -4.21 1.61 -6.35
N MET A 198 -4.18 2.94 -6.41
CA MET A 198 -3.60 3.67 -7.55
C MET A 198 -2.37 4.47 -7.13
N TRP A 199 -1.33 4.37 -7.95
CA TRP A 199 -0.17 5.24 -7.92
C TRP A 199 -0.58 6.63 -8.43
N SER A 200 -0.28 7.66 -7.65
CA SER A 200 -0.62 9.04 -7.92
C SER A 200 0.55 9.96 -7.54
N TYR A 201 0.33 11.26 -7.65
CA TYR A 201 1.22 12.28 -7.11
C TYR A 201 0.42 13.23 -6.21
N ALA A 202 1.05 13.78 -5.17
CA ALA A 202 0.40 14.70 -4.25
C ALA A 202 0.04 16.07 -4.88
N LEU A 203 0.69 16.40 -6.00
CA LEU A 203 0.48 17.62 -6.79
C LEU A 203 -0.01 17.28 -8.20
N ASN A 204 -0.48 18.28 -8.94
CA ASN A 204 -0.82 18.08 -10.34
C ASN A 204 0.43 17.78 -11.20
N GLU A 205 0.22 17.25 -12.41
CA GLU A 205 1.34 16.78 -13.26
C GLU A 205 2.34 17.87 -13.63
N LYS A 206 1.88 19.11 -13.84
CA LYS A 206 2.79 20.21 -14.17
C LYS A 206 3.78 20.42 -13.02
N ASP A 207 3.26 20.57 -11.81
CA ASP A 207 4.08 20.81 -10.62
C ASP A 207 4.95 19.58 -10.28
N ALA A 208 4.42 18.37 -10.50
CA ALA A 208 5.17 17.13 -10.34
C ALA A 208 6.39 17.08 -11.27
N ARG A 209 6.22 17.45 -12.54
CA ARG A 209 7.32 17.51 -13.51
C ARG A 209 8.31 18.60 -13.18
N GLU A 210 7.85 19.77 -12.74
CA GLU A 210 8.74 20.86 -12.30
C GLU A 210 9.62 20.42 -11.12
N ALA A 211 9.08 19.66 -10.17
CA ALA A 211 9.83 19.08 -9.06
C ALA A 211 10.81 17.96 -9.48
N ASN A 212 10.52 17.25 -10.57
CA ASN A 212 11.23 16.03 -10.99
C ASN A 212 11.98 16.21 -12.32
N ASN A 213 12.56 17.38 -12.58
CA ASN A 213 13.39 17.64 -13.77
C ASN A 213 12.70 17.29 -15.11
N GLY A 214 11.39 17.50 -15.20
CA GLY A 214 10.57 17.28 -16.38
C GLY A 214 9.96 15.89 -16.51
N THR A 215 10.37 14.91 -15.71
CA THR A 215 9.76 13.57 -15.70
C THR A 215 8.65 13.47 -14.67
N TRP A 216 7.70 12.56 -14.89
CA TRP A 216 6.73 12.21 -13.87
C TRP A 216 7.12 10.91 -13.17
N SER A 217 7.06 10.92 -11.84
CA SER A 217 7.18 9.72 -11.00
C SER A 217 6.20 9.85 -9.84
N PRO A 218 5.51 8.78 -9.43
CA PRO A 218 4.54 8.84 -8.35
C PRO A 218 5.22 9.02 -7.00
N ASN A 219 4.51 9.64 -6.06
CA ASN A 219 4.92 9.75 -4.65
C ASN A 219 3.74 9.57 -3.67
N HIS A 220 2.60 9.13 -4.21
CA HIS A 220 1.36 9.01 -3.46
C HIS A 220 0.57 7.77 -3.87
N PHE A 221 -0.21 7.24 -2.94
CA PHE A 221 -1.17 6.16 -3.17
C PHE A 221 -2.55 6.59 -2.71
N VAL A 222 -3.56 6.24 -3.49
CA VAL A 222 -4.97 6.39 -3.10
C VAL A 222 -5.73 5.09 -3.33
N PRO A 223 -6.75 4.77 -2.52
CA PRO A 223 -7.66 3.69 -2.86
C PRO A 223 -8.65 4.15 -3.94
N LEU A 224 -8.98 3.24 -4.85
CA LEU A 224 -10.09 3.41 -5.80
C LEU A 224 -11.27 2.57 -5.36
N ILE A 225 -12.44 3.19 -5.22
CA ILE A 225 -13.68 2.51 -4.81
C ILE A 225 -14.81 2.76 -5.80
N SER A 226 -15.81 1.88 -5.84
CA SER A 226 -16.94 2.00 -6.76
C SER A 226 -17.85 3.17 -6.37
N GLN A 227 -18.42 3.85 -7.36
CA GLN A 227 -19.55 4.75 -7.10
C GLN A 227 -20.73 3.95 -6.51
N ALA A 228 -21.50 4.57 -5.61
CA ALA A 228 -22.77 4.01 -5.21
C ALA A 228 -23.68 3.88 -6.44
N ILE A 229 -24.26 2.71 -6.65
CA ILE A 229 -25.28 2.54 -7.70
C ILE A 229 -26.52 3.31 -7.23
N HIS A 230 -26.71 4.52 -7.74
CA HIS A 230 -28.03 5.14 -7.70
C HIS A 230 -28.90 4.42 -8.72
N ASN A 231 -29.81 3.58 -8.25
CA ASN A 231 -30.89 3.05 -9.09
C ASN A 231 -31.80 4.21 -9.48
N ASP A 232 -31.48 4.94 -10.54
CA ASP A 232 -32.43 5.79 -11.25
C ASP A 232 -33.37 4.89 -12.06
N SER A 233 -34.16 4.09 -11.35
CA SER A 233 -35.33 3.40 -11.88
C SER A 233 -36.55 4.27 -11.65
N ASN A 234 -36.59 5.45 -12.27
CA ASN A 234 -37.81 6.25 -12.40
C ASN A 234 -37.64 7.25 -13.54
N ASN A 235 -37.91 6.79 -14.76
CA ASN A 235 -38.53 7.61 -15.81
C ASN A 235 -39.05 6.67 -16.90
N GLY A 236 -40.18 6.06 -16.60
CA GLY A 236 -41.08 5.46 -17.56
C GLY A 236 -42.50 5.81 -17.15
N ASN A 237 -42.98 6.97 -17.61
CA ASN A 237 -44.39 7.30 -17.80
C ASN A 237 -44.48 8.28 -18.97
#